data_AF-A0A1B8GQ89-F1
#
_entry.id   AF-A0A1B8GQ89-F1
#
_cell.length_a   1.000
_cell.length_b   1.000
_cell.length_c   1.000
_cell.angle_alpha   90.00
_cell.angle_beta   90.00
_cell.angle_gamma   90.00
#
_symmetry.space_group_name_H-M   'P 1'
#
loop_
_entity.id
_entity.type
_entity.pdbx_description
1 polymer ?
#
loop_
_entity_poly.entity_id
_entity_poly.type
_entity_poly.pdbx_seq_one_letter_code
_entity_poly.pdbx_strand_id
1 'polypeptide(L)'
;MASHSATAASEHITLPFDLRTHPRALYKPENTKLLENLFPGTYELSTDGMFIYFLQTEMPPKPWPKSVAGLTPYFALRMSRQYTPCLIGFQVPMRNRAIAESVVEGRDMADWELLFIIIRNYFRQVEISITEVMYWSNSVVVILQHRDINIRKLPWKVSNIGVFYRYEDEMDRPSTPQSRCETDTRLENQVLLQRLTPAKGRRTGEFLFLVASDTDLIEGSFKVTSFQRVEEQWVFTIWLYMGQDSSDTVSPVYGTAIWTSDGDVLGFVRYAPTVGLMKDWCAGIAADEFIDREGLLHNY
;
A
#
# COMPACT_ATOMS: atom_id res chain seq x y z
N MET A 1 -29.82 6.96 -30.45
CA MET A 1 -29.84 6.87 -28.97
C MET A 1 -29.52 5.43 -28.60
N ALA A 2 -28.26 5.14 -28.28
CA ALA A 2 -27.82 3.84 -27.80
C ALA A 2 -27.55 3.98 -26.30
N SER A 3 -28.34 3.27 -25.50
CA SER A 3 -28.15 3.14 -24.07
C SER A 3 -26.97 2.20 -23.85
N HIS A 4 -25.84 2.74 -23.40
CA HIS A 4 -24.74 1.93 -22.87
C HIS A 4 -25.07 1.61 -21.41
N SER A 5 -25.78 0.51 -21.20
CA SER A 5 -25.84 -0.15 -19.90
C SER A 5 -24.48 -0.79 -19.64
N ALA A 6 -23.68 -0.17 -18.78
CA ALA A 6 -22.52 -0.84 -18.20
C ALA A 6 -23.06 -1.84 -17.18
N THR A 7 -23.10 -3.12 -17.55
CA THR A 7 -23.39 -4.22 -16.64
C THR A 7 -22.25 -4.28 -15.60
N ALA A 8 -22.57 -4.06 -14.33
CA ALA A 8 -21.65 -4.15 -13.19
C ALA A 8 -21.23 -5.60 -12.85
N ALA A 9 -20.88 -6.39 -13.87
CA ALA A 9 -20.54 -7.82 -13.75
C ALA A 9 -19.10 -8.13 -14.18
N SER A 10 -18.23 -7.12 -14.24
CA SER A 10 -16.79 -7.31 -14.43
C SER A 10 -16.07 -7.03 -13.13
N GLU A 11 -15.19 -7.93 -12.68
CA GLU A 11 -14.29 -7.68 -11.54
C GLU A 11 -13.46 -6.41 -11.74
N HIS A 12 -13.20 -6.04 -13.00
CA HIS A 12 -12.52 -4.80 -13.37
C HIS A 12 -13.36 -3.98 -14.35
N ILE A 13 -13.80 -2.79 -13.91
CA ILE A 13 -14.55 -1.86 -14.75
C ILE A 13 -13.58 -0.96 -15.51
N THR A 14 -13.35 -1.29 -16.78
CA THR A 14 -12.56 -0.48 -17.70
C THR A 14 -13.42 0.63 -18.29
N LEU A 15 -12.94 1.87 -18.22
CA LEU A 15 -13.58 3.05 -18.80
C LEU A 15 -12.70 3.65 -19.92
N PRO A 16 -13.21 4.58 -20.75
CA PRO A 16 -12.42 5.26 -21.78
C PRO A 16 -11.26 6.14 -21.25
N PHE A 17 -11.05 6.18 -19.94
CA PHE A 17 -9.96 6.86 -19.26
C PHE A 17 -9.43 5.98 -18.12
N ASP A 18 -8.15 6.16 -17.82
CA ASP A 18 -7.47 5.50 -16.71
C ASP A 18 -6.97 6.57 -15.72
N LEU A 19 -7.47 6.51 -14.49
CA LEU A 19 -7.18 7.49 -13.44
C LEU A 19 -5.76 7.38 -12.88
N ARG A 20 -5.07 6.25 -13.08
CA ARG A 20 -3.65 6.10 -12.71
C ARG A 20 -2.75 6.94 -13.62
N THR A 21 -3.09 7.00 -14.91
CA THR A 21 -2.31 7.73 -15.92
C THR A 21 -2.79 9.16 -16.10
N HIS A 22 -4.09 9.40 -15.93
CA HIS A 22 -4.74 10.70 -16.12
C HIS A 22 -5.65 11.04 -14.93
N PRO A 23 -5.10 11.31 -13.74
CA PRO A 23 -5.90 11.53 -12.52
C PRO A 23 -6.87 12.72 -12.65
N ARG A 24 -6.53 13.73 -13.45
CA ARG A 24 -7.40 14.87 -13.72
C ARG A 24 -8.66 14.51 -14.51
N ALA A 25 -8.73 13.32 -15.11
CA ALA A 25 -9.91 12.85 -15.81
C ALA A 25 -11.12 12.69 -14.86
N LEU A 26 -10.91 12.53 -13.56
CA LEU A 26 -11.99 12.48 -12.56
C LEU A 26 -12.82 13.76 -12.53
N TYR A 27 -12.19 14.92 -12.76
CA TYR A 27 -12.83 16.25 -12.63
C TYR A 27 -13.53 16.72 -13.92
N LYS A 28 -13.54 15.88 -14.97
CA LYS A 28 -14.30 16.17 -16.19
C LYS A 28 -15.77 15.81 -15.96
N PRO A 29 -16.73 16.74 -16.15
CA PRO A 29 -18.14 16.50 -15.83
C PRO A 29 -18.73 15.22 -16.45
N GLU A 30 -18.35 14.90 -17.69
CA GLU A 30 -18.79 13.68 -18.39
C GLU A 30 -18.28 12.40 -17.72
N ASN A 31 -17.06 12.41 -17.20
CA ASN A 31 -16.45 11.27 -16.52
C ASN A 31 -16.99 11.12 -15.10
N THR A 32 -17.14 12.22 -14.37
CA THR A 32 -17.75 12.24 -13.04
C THR A 32 -19.16 11.65 -13.10
N LYS A 33 -19.98 12.10 -14.06
CA LYS A 33 -21.34 11.59 -14.26
C LYS A 33 -21.36 10.12 -14.65
N LEU A 34 -20.40 9.67 -15.47
CA LEU A 34 -20.28 8.26 -15.82
C LEU A 34 -19.99 7.40 -14.58
N LEU A 35 -19.05 7.83 -13.73
CA LEU A 35 -18.67 7.14 -12.49
C LEU A 35 -19.81 7.10 -11.47
N GLU A 36 -20.53 8.22 -11.27
CA GLU A 36 -21.71 8.29 -10.40
C GLU A 36 -22.80 7.31 -10.84
N ASN A 37 -23.00 7.14 -12.15
CA ASN A 37 -24.00 6.21 -12.69
C ASN A 37 -23.61 4.74 -12.54
N LEU A 38 -22.33 4.41 -12.31
CA LEU A 38 -21.91 3.02 -12.07
C LEU A 38 -22.46 2.48 -10.75
N PHE A 39 -22.59 3.35 -9.73
CA PHE A 39 -23.07 2.98 -8.41
C PHE A 39 -24.15 3.99 -7.98
N PRO A 40 -25.43 3.69 -8.26
CA PRO A 40 -26.54 4.54 -7.85
C PRO A 40 -26.51 4.81 -6.34
N GLY A 41 -26.71 6.06 -5.94
CA GLY A 41 -26.58 6.49 -4.54
C GLY A 41 -25.26 7.18 -4.20
N THR A 42 -24.31 7.21 -5.15
CA THR A 42 -23.09 8.02 -5.05
C THR A 42 -23.47 9.49 -5.00
N TYR A 43 -23.11 10.17 -3.92
CA TYR A 43 -23.34 11.62 -3.79
C TYR A 43 -22.05 12.43 -3.92
N GLU A 44 -20.89 11.79 -3.80
CA GLU A 44 -19.58 12.43 -3.96
C GLU A 44 -18.53 11.42 -4.41
N LEU A 45 -17.60 11.89 -5.26
CA LEU A 45 -16.45 11.14 -5.74
C LEU A 45 -15.17 11.83 -5.30
N SER A 46 -14.18 11.05 -4.87
CA SER A 46 -12.86 11.58 -4.51
C SER A 46 -11.76 10.58 -4.87
N THR A 47 -10.51 11.03 -4.86
CA THR A 47 -9.34 10.15 -5.04
C THR A 47 -8.12 10.73 -4.35
N ASP A 48 -7.28 9.85 -3.83
CA ASP A 48 -5.94 10.16 -3.33
C ASP A 48 -4.83 9.63 -4.26
N GLY A 49 -5.20 9.11 -5.43
CA GLY A 49 -4.29 8.44 -6.38
C GLY A 49 -4.08 6.95 -6.11
N MET A 50 -4.45 6.45 -4.94
CA MET A 50 -4.37 5.04 -4.55
C MET A 50 -5.73 4.36 -4.72
N PHE A 51 -6.77 5.08 -4.30
CA PHE A 51 -8.16 4.68 -4.31
C PHE A 51 -9.01 5.69 -5.09
N ILE A 52 -10.09 5.19 -5.65
CA ILE A 52 -11.24 6.02 -6.01
C ILE A 52 -12.32 5.80 -4.96
N TYR A 53 -12.70 6.87 -4.29
CA TYR A 53 -13.70 6.87 -3.24
C TYR A 53 -15.07 7.14 -3.85
N PHE A 54 -15.99 6.21 -3.61
CA PHE A 54 -17.41 6.38 -3.88
C PHE A 54 -18.10 6.66 -2.55
N LEU A 55 -18.44 7.92 -2.31
CA LEU A 55 -19.20 8.29 -1.13
C LEU A 55 -20.68 8.05 -1.39
N GLN A 56 -21.25 7.15 -0.61
CA GLN A 56 -22.55 6.56 -0.85
C GLN A 56 -23.52 6.92 0.29
N THR A 57 -24.78 7.13 -0.05
CA THR A 57 -25.85 7.25 0.95
C THR A 57 -26.07 5.93 1.68
N GLU A 58 -25.96 4.80 0.97
CA GLU A 58 -26.03 3.44 1.49
C GLU A 58 -25.01 2.56 0.76
N MET A 59 -24.44 1.56 1.44
CA MET A 59 -23.43 0.70 0.81
C MET A 59 -24.04 -0.09 -0.37
N PRO A 60 -23.39 -0.09 -1.56
CA PRO A 60 -23.89 -0.86 -2.69
C PRO A 60 -23.83 -2.36 -2.40
N PRO A 61 -24.71 -3.18 -3.01
CA PRO A 61 -24.67 -4.62 -2.83
C PRO A 61 -23.34 -5.20 -3.33
N LYS A 62 -22.82 -6.19 -2.60
CA LYS A 62 -21.66 -6.99 -3.02
C LYS A 62 -22.04 -7.98 -4.14
N PRO A 63 -21.11 -8.45 -4.99
CA PRO A 63 -19.67 -8.16 -4.95
C PRO A 63 -19.33 -6.78 -5.52
N TRP A 64 -18.30 -6.16 -4.94
CA TRP A 64 -17.74 -4.92 -5.47
C TRP A 64 -16.62 -5.21 -6.47
N PRO A 65 -16.42 -4.36 -7.48
CA PRO A 65 -15.32 -4.54 -8.41
C PRO A 65 -13.97 -4.31 -7.71
N LYS A 66 -12.95 -5.02 -8.18
CA LYS A 66 -11.55 -4.88 -7.76
C LYS A 66 -10.89 -3.63 -8.34
N SER A 67 -11.36 -3.16 -9.51
CA SER A 67 -10.93 -1.86 -10.05
C SER A 67 -12.01 -1.13 -10.85
N VAL A 68 -11.92 0.20 -10.84
CA VAL A 68 -12.73 1.11 -11.66
C VAL A 68 -11.81 2.16 -12.25
N ALA A 69 -11.78 2.25 -13.59
CA ALA A 69 -10.91 3.17 -14.31
C ALA A 69 -9.42 3.08 -13.88
N GLY A 70 -8.95 1.86 -13.61
CA GLY A 70 -7.57 1.58 -13.20
C GLY A 70 -7.28 1.73 -11.71
N LEU A 71 -8.13 2.38 -10.91
CA LEU A 71 -7.95 2.51 -9.47
C LEU A 71 -8.79 1.50 -8.69
N THR A 72 -8.36 1.19 -7.46
CA THR A 72 -9.15 0.36 -6.54
C THR A 72 -10.31 1.19 -5.98
N PRO A 73 -11.57 0.74 -6.11
CA PRO A 73 -12.69 1.44 -5.51
C PRO A 73 -12.71 1.23 -4.00
N TYR A 74 -13.18 2.25 -3.28
CA TYR A 74 -13.48 2.17 -1.86
C TYR A 74 -14.82 2.84 -1.60
N PHE A 75 -15.74 2.11 -0.97
CA PHE A 75 -17.10 2.59 -0.69
C PHE A 75 -17.21 3.03 0.76
N ALA A 76 -17.67 4.26 0.97
CA ALA A 76 -17.79 4.83 2.31
C ALA A 76 -19.03 5.71 2.42
N LEU A 77 -19.61 5.80 3.63
CA LEU A 77 -20.76 6.68 3.86
C LEU A 77 -20.36 8.16 3.95
N ARG A 78 -19.09 8.44 4.24
CA ARG A 78 -18.50 9.79 4.31
C ARG A 78 -16.98 9.69 4.33
N MET A 79 -16.32 10.76 3.91
CA MET A 79 -14.86 10.86 4.02
C MET A 79 -14.45 11.12 5.48
N SER A 80 -13.84 10.13 6.13
CA SER A 80 -13.15 10.33 7.41
C SER A 80 -12.26 9.14 7.75
N ARG A 81 -11.37 9.32 8.73
CA ARG A 81 -10.50 8.26 9.27
C ARG A 81 -11.22 7.00 9.75
N GLN A 82 -12.51 7.08 10.06
CA GLN A 82 -13.32 5.93 10.51
C GLN A 82 -13.91 5.11 9.36
N TYR A 83 -14.06 5.70 8.16
CA TYR A 83 -14.79 5.08 7.05
C TYR A 83 -13.96 4.93 5.78
N THR A 84 -12.76 5.51 5.72
CA THR A 84 -11.84 5.36 4.58
C THR A 84 -10.48 4.92 5.07
N PRO A 85 -9.65 4.25 4.25
CA PRO A 85 -8.30 3.82 4.60
C PRO A 85 -7.41 5.05 4.63
N CYS A 86 -7.56 5.86 5.69
CA CYS A 86 -6.82 7.08 5.89
C CYS A 86 -5.46 6.74 6.54
N LEU A 87 -4.65 5.99 5.81
CA LEU A 87 -3.33 5.55 6.24
C LEU A 87 -2.35 6.72 6.38
N ILE A 88 -2.61 7.82 5.66
CA ILE A 88 -1.81 9.04 5.77
C ILE A 88 -1.94 9.61 7.19
N GLY A 89 -0.79 9.69 7.85
CA GLY A 89 -0.54 10.17 9.20
C GLY A 89 -1.18 11.50 9.60
N PHE A 90 -0.93 11.94 10.84
CA PHE A 90 -1.09 13.35 11.15
C PHE A 90 0.09 14.12 10.56
N GLN A 91 -0.15 15.37 10.18
CA GLN A 91 0.89 16.29 9.72
C GLN A 91 1.34 17.17 10.89
N VAL A 92 2.63 17.49 10.94
CA VAL A 92 3.15 18.51 11.88
C VAL A 92 3.10 19.90 11.24
N PRO A 93 3.02 20.99 12.05
CA PRO A 93 2.91 22.34 11.52
C PRO A 93 4.06 22.71 10.57
N MET A 94 3.76 23.48 9.52
CA MET A 94 4.75 23.90 8.50
C MET A 94 5.91 24.76 9.04
N ARG A 95 5.79 25.24 10.29
CA ARG A 95 6.87 25.97 10.98
C ARG A 95 8.00 25.03 11.45
N ASN A 96 7.80 23.72 11.38
CA ASN A 96 8.82 22.74 11.69
C ASN A 96 9.92 22.75 10.61
N ARG A 97 11.01 22.01 10.85
CA ARG A 97 12.12 21.90 9.90
C ARG A 97 11.69 21.16 8.63
N ALA A 98 12.23 21.55 7.48
CA ALA A 98 12.26 20.75 6.27
C ALA A 98 13.68 20.21 6.07
N ILE A 99 13.82 19.01 5.51
CA ILE A 99 15.13 18.34 5.33
C ILE A 99 15.37 17.97 3.86
N ALA A 100 16.64 18.00 3.44
CA ALA A 100 17.09 17.55 2.11
C ALA A 100 16.41 18.19 0.88
N GLU A 101 15.86 19.40 1.00
CA GLU A 101 15.12 20.07 -0.08
C GLU A 101 15.93 20.29 -1.37
N SER A 102 17.25 20.44 -1.27
CA SER A 102 18.15 20.67 -2.41
C SER A 102 19.00 19.45 -2.79
N VAL A 103 18.76 18.30 -2.18
CA VAL A 103 19.61 17.10 -2.37
C VAL A 103 19.02 16.19 -3.44
N VAL A 104 17.71 15.98 -3.40
CA VAL A 104 16.98 15.02 -4.23
C VAL A 104 15.52 15.43 -4.33
N GLU A 105 14.93 15.23 -5.51
CA GLU A 105 13.48 15.36 -5.71
C GLU A 105 12.80 14.06 -5.24
N GLY A 106 11.95 14.17 -4.21
CA GLY A 106 11.33 13.04 -3.55
C GLY A 106 10.09 12.49 -4.26
N ARG A 107 9.59 13.18 -5.29
CA ARG A 107 8.38 12.79 -5.99
C ARG A 107 8.62 11.68 -7.03
N ASP A 108 7.75 10.68 -7.03
CA ASP A 108 7.63 9.59 -8.02
C ASP A 108 8.97 8.87 -8.30
N MET A 109 9.77 8.68 -7.25
CA MET A 109 11.06 8.00 -7.29
C MET A 109 10.86 6.50 -7.55
N ALA A 110 11.57 5.96 -8.54
CA ALA A 110 11.60 4.52 -8.81
C ALA A 110 12.35 3.75 -7.72
N ASP A 111 13.55 4.25 -7.35
CA ASP A 111 14.29 3.80 -6.18
C ASP A 111 14.44 4.97 -5.21
N TRP A 112 13.87 4.83 -4.02
CA TRP A 112 13.84 5.85 -2.98
C TRP A 112 14.73 5.48 -1.78
N GLU A 113 15.64 4.52 -1.92
CA GLU A 113 16.54 4.11 -0.84
C GLU A 113 17.40 5.28 -0.33
N LEU A 114 17.88 6.16 -1.21
CA LEU A 114 18.61 7.36 -0.81
C LEU A 114 17.75 8.26 0.11
N LEU A 115 16.46 8.43 -0.24
CA LEU A 115 15.51 9.20 0.57
C LEU A 115 15.31 8.53 1.94
N PHE A 116 15.18 7.21 1.98
CA PHE A 116 15.12 6.46 3.22
C PHE A 116 16.37 6.68 4.09
N ILE A 117 17.58 6.59 3.52
CA ILE A 117 18.84 6.81 4.26
C ILE A 117 18.88 8.21 4.88
N ILE A 118 18.45 9.23 4.12
CA ILE A 118 18.35 10.62 4.62
C ILE A 118 17.41 10.70 5.83
N ILE A 119 16.21 10.13 5.71
CA ILE A 119 15.21 10.12 6.79
C ILE A 119 15.76 9.38 8.01
N ARG A 120 16.25 8.15 7.84
CA ARG A 120 16.81 7.32 8.91
C ARG A 120 17.94 8.03 9.65
N ASN A 121 18.89 8.62 8.92
CA ASN A 121 20.03 9.31 9.51
C ASN A 121 19.59 10.55 10.30
N TYR A 122 18.59 11.29 9.79
CA TYR A 122 17.99 12.39 10.53
C TYR A 122 17.37 11.94 11.85
N PHE A 123 16.49 10.93 11.82
CA PHE A 123 15.81 10.41 13.01
C PHE A 123 16.80 9.89 14.07
N ARG A 124 17.87 9.23 13.62
CA ARG A 124 19.00 8.84 14.49
C ARG A 124 19.68 10.04 15.13
N GLN A 125 19.95 11.10 14.37
CA GLN A 125 20.62 12.31 14.88
C GLN A 125 19.77 13.05 15.92
N VAL A 126 18.45 13.06 15.76
CA VAL A 126 17.54 13.75 16.70
C VAL A 126 17.08 12.88 17.87
N GLU A 127 17.57 11.63 17.93
CA GLU A 127 17.28 10.62 18.95
C GLU A 127 15.78 10.30 19.05
N ILE A 128 15.12 10.19 17.89
CA ILE A 128 13.72 9.75 17.81
C ILE A 128 13.69 8.39 17.14
N SER A 129 13.21 7.38 17.86
CA SER A 129 13.11 6.02 17.34
C SER A 129 11.93 5.86 16.38
N ILE A 130 12.22 5.26 15.23
CA ILE A 130 11.25 4.94 14.18
C ILE A 130 11.29 3.44 13.88
N THR A 131 10.18 2.90 13.40
CA THR A 131 10.01 1.47 13.10
C THR A 131 9.74 1.20 11.64
N GLU A 132 9.24 2.16 10.89
CA GLU A 132 9.01 2.03 9.45
C GLU A 132 9.00 3.41 8.78
N VAL A 133 9.47 3.46 7.54
CA VAL A 133 9.24 4.59 6.63
C VAL A 133 8.51 4.04 5.41
N MET A 134 7.34 4.57 5.10
CA MET A 134 6.51 4.17 3.97
C MET A 134 6.54 5.25 2.89
N TYR A 135 6.74 4.86 1.64
CA TYR A 135 6.81 5.77 0.50
C TYR A 135 5.55 5.71 -0.36
N TRP A 136 4.90 6.87 -0.51
CA TRP A 136 3.59 7.04 -1.15
C TRP A 136 3.68 7.85 -2.44
N SER A 137 4.80 7.76 -3.17
CA SER A 137 5.13 8.49 -4.40
C SER A 137 5.26 10.02 -4.24
N ASN A 138 4.35 10.69 -3.53
CA ASN A 138 4.32 12.14 -3.36
C ASN A 138 4.45 12.59 -1.89
N SER A 139 4.63 11.62 -1.00
CA SER A 139 4.72 11.81 0.45
C SER A 139 5.37 10.60 1.11
N VAL A 140 5.77 10.77 2.36
CA VAL A 140 6.24 9.67 3.21
C VAL A 140 5.43 9.63 4.49
N VAL A 141 5.17 8.41 4.97
CA VAL A 141 4.61 8.18 6.31
C VAL A 141 5.71 7.54 7.16
N VAL A 142 6.05 8.18 8.28
CA VAL A 142 7.04 7.69 9.24
C VAL A 142 6.31 7.13 10.44
N ILE A 143 6.59 5.87 10.78
CA ILE A 143 6.02 5.19 11.94
C ILE A 143 6.96 5.40 13.13
N LEU A 144 6.45 6.10 14.14
CA LEU A 144 7.15 6.44 15.37
C LEU A 144 7.00 5.30 16.37
N GLN A 145 8.11 4.90 17.01
CA GLN A 145 8.05 3.82 18.01
C GLN A 145 7.28 4.22 19.27
N HIS A 146 7.39 5.49 19.67
CA HIS A 146 6.87 5.99 20.95
C HIS A 146 6.01 7.24 20.76
N ARG A 147 4.99 7.38 21.61
CA ARG A 147 4.12 8.57 21.66
C ARG A 147 4.77 9.76 22.35
N ASP A 148 5.59 9.49 23.36
CA ASP A 148 6.32 10.53 24.10
C ASP A 148 7.57 10.94 23.33
N ILE A 149 7.40 11.88 22.41
CA ILE A 149 8.47 12.43 21.59
C ILE A 149 8.36 13.94 21.49
N ASN A 150 9.50 14.59 21.27
CA ASN A 150 9.51 16.02 20.98
C ASN A 150 9.08 16.29 19.54
N ILE A 151 7.79 16.55 19.33
CA ILE A 151 7.19 16.83 18.02
C ILE A 151 7.82 18.02 17.28
N ARG A 152 8.54 18.92 17.97
CA ARG A 152 9.22 20.06 17.32
C ARG A 152 10.44 19.62 16.51
N LYS A 153 10.97 18.42 16.79
CA LYS A 153 12.05 17.80 16.01
C LYS A 153 11.53 17.01 14.82
N LEU A 154 10.22 16.91 14.61
CA LEU A 154 9.67 16.20 13.44
C LEU A 154 9.65 17.11 12.22
N PRO A 155 10.24 16.71 11.08
CA PRO A 155 10.15 17.48 9.86
C PRO A 155 8.73 17.45 9.28
N TRP A 156 8.25 18.57 8.75
CA TRP A 156 6.98 18.55 8.00
C TRP A 156 7.18 18.15 6.53
N LYS A 157 8.42 18.17 6.05
CA LYS A 157 8.80 17.99 4.64
C LYS A 157 10.19 17.38 4.53
N VAL A 158 10.36 16.48 3.57
CA VAL A 158 11.65 15.91 3.14
C VAL A 158 11.70 15.94 1.62
N SER A 159 12.80 16.39 1.01
CA SER A 159 13.01 16.27 -0.44
C SER A 159 11.81 16.71 -1.28
N ASN A 160 11.23 17.88 -0.98
CA ASN A 160 10.06 18.43 -1.68
C ASN A 160 8.70 17.72 -1.49
N ILE A 161 8.63 16.67 -0.67
CA ILE A 161 7.39 15.94 -0.37
C ILE A 161 7.00 16.02 1.11
N GLY A 162 5.70 15.88 1.37
CA GLY A 162 5.15 15.96 2.73
C GLY A 162 5.53 14.76 3.59
N VAL A 163 5.76 15.00 4.88
CA VAL A 163 6.00 13.95 5.88
C VAL A 163 4.81 13.86 6.82
N PHE A 164 4.32 12.64 6.99
CA PHE A 164 3.20 12.32 7.87
C PHE A 164 3.62 11.30 8.91
N TYR A 165 2.92 11.28 10.03
CA TYR A 165 3.29 10.48 11.19
C TYR A 165 2.16 9.60 11.69
N ARG A 166 2.52 8.37 12.06
CA ARG A 166 1.70 7.40 12.79
C ARG A 166 2.53 6.79 13.90
N TYR A 167 1.86 6.14 14.84
CA TYR A 167 2.51 5.42 15.93
C TYR A 167 2.48 3.92 15.68
N GLU A 168 3.49 3.20 16.19
CA GLU A 168 3.61 1.75 16.03
C GLU A 168 2.38 0.99 16.56
N ASP A 169 1.80 1.46 17.66
CA ASP A 169 0.61 0.88 18.27
C ASP A 169 -0.67 1.07 17.44
N GLU A 170 -0.64 1.88 16.38
CA GLU A 170 -1.75 2.07 15.44
C GLU A 170 -1.66 1.16 14.21
N MET A 171 -0.54 0.45 14.03
CA MET A 171 -0.27 -0.39 12.86
C MET A 171 -0.80 -1.82 13.00
N ASP A 172 -1.21 -2.22 14.21
CA ASP A 172 -1.74 -3.56 14.54
C ASP A 172 -0.89 -4.71 13.98
N ARG A 173 0.44 -4.56 14.07
CA ARG A 173 1.38 -5.58 13.64
C ARG A 173 1.43 -6.74 14.63
N PRO A 174 1.63 -7.97 14.17
CA PRO A 174 1.89 -9.09 15.07
C PRO A 174 3.15 -8.83 15.91
N SER A 175 3.05 -9.00 17.23
CA SER A 175 4.17 -8.82 18.17
C SER A 175 5.25 -9.90 18.03
N THR A 176 4.92 -11.02 17.42
CA THR A 176 5.84 -12.14 17.13
C THR A 176 5.96 -12.33 15.63
N PRO A 177 7.18 -12.49 15.07
CA PRO A 177 7.36 -12.90 13.68
C PRO A 177 6.55 -14.17 13.43
N GLN A 178 5.55 -14.08 12.56
CA GLN A 178 4.74 -15.24 12.20
C GLN A 178 5.54 -16.04 11.20
N SER A 179 6.12 -17.16 11.65
CA SER A 179 6.79 -18.11 10.76
C SER A 179 5.78 -19.17 10.31
N ARG A 180 5.82 -19.51 9.03
CA ARG A 180 5.35 -20.82 8.58
C ARG A 180 6.48 -21.81 8.87
N CYS A 181 6.46 -22.40 10.06
CA CYS A 181 7.18 -23.64 10.29
C CYS A 181 6.19 -24.74 10.66
N GLU A 182 5.11 -24.86 9.88
CA GLU A 182 4.45 -26.14 9.76
C GLU A 182 5.00 -26.80 8.51
N THR A 183 5.61 -27.96 8.75
CA THR A 183 6.27 -28.82 7.77
C THR A 183 5.24 -29.28 6.76
N ASP A 184 5.02 -28.49 5.72
CA ASP A 184 4.16 -28.89 4.61
C ASP A 184 4.94 -29.88 3.73
N THR A 185 4.95 -31.14 4.16
CA THR A 185 5.60 -32.28 3.49
C THR A 185 4.91 -32.71 2.19
N ARG A 186 4.00 -31.91 1.64
CA ARG A 186 3.29 -32.25 0.40
C ARG A 186 4.07 -31.79 -0.83
N LEU A 187 4.72 -32.76 -1.47
CA LEU A 187 5.47 -32.65 -2.72
C LEU A 187 4.64 -32.02 -3.87
N GLU A 188 3.31 -32.09 -3.80
CA GLU A 188 2.38 -31.66 -4.86
C GLU A 188 2.20 -30.13 -4.95
N ASN A 189 2.60 -29.37 -3.92
CA ASN A 189 2.47 -27.91 -3.86
C ASN A 189 3.81 -27.17 -4.04
N GLN A 190 4.85 -27.84 -4.56
CA GLN A 190 6.08 -27.16 -4.97
C GLN A 190 5.81 -26.34 -6.23
N VAL A 191 5.22 -25.15 -6.05
CA VAL A 191 5.25 -24.11 -7.08
C VAL A 191 6.72 -23.78 -7.28
N LEU A 192 7.26 -24.16 -8.44
CA LEU A 192 8.61 -23.77 -8.83
C LEU A 192 8.63 -22.24 -8.87
N LEU A 193 9.33 -21.61 -7.92
CA LEU A 193 9.61 -20.18 -7.96
C LEU A 193 10.51 -19.95 -9.18
N GLN A 194 9.92 -19.52 -10.30
CA GLN A 194 10.66 -19.46 -11.56
C GLN A 194 11.60 -18.26 -11.61
N ARG A 195 11.19 -17.12 -11.04
CA ARG A 195 11.95 -15.87 -11.09
C ARG A 195 11.54 -14.90 -9.99
N LEU A 196 12.53 -14.37 -9.28
CA LEU A 196 12.36 -13.21 -8.40
C LEU A 196 12.43 -11.91 -9.22
N THR A 197 11.60 -10.93 -8.91
CA THR A 197 11.59 -9.62 -9.58
C THR A 197 11.59 -8.49 -8.56
N PRO A 198 12.33 -7.40 -8.78
CA PRO A 198 12.38 -6.29 -7.82
C PRO A 198 11.03 -5.58 -7.72
N ALA A 199 10.74 -5.08 -6.51
CA ALA A 199 9.63 -4.18 -6.23
C ALA A 199 9.98 -2.71 -6.43
N LYS A 200 11.27 -2.36 -6.38
CA LYS A 200 11.76 -1.04 -6.76
C LYS A 200 11.35 -0.72 -8.22
N GLY A 201 10.84 0.49 -8.45
CA GLY A 201 10.42 0.98 -9.75
C GLY A 201 9.04 0.49 -10.24
N ARG A 202 8.32 -0.31 -9.44
CA ARG A 202 6.96 -0.75 -9.81
C ARG A 202 5.92 0.34 -9.62
N ARG A 203 4.87 0.26 -10.45
CA ARG A 203 3.77 1.21 -10.43
C ARG A 203 2.74 0.83 -9.38
N THR A 204 2.39 1.78 -8.53
CA THR A 204 1.23 1.67 -7.65
C THR A 204 -0.03 1.37 -8.44
N GLY A 205 -0.85 0.45 -7.94
CA GLY A 205 -2.07 -0.01 -8.57
C GLY A 205 -1.91 -1.24 -9.46
N GLU A 206 -0.70 -1.80 -9.60
CA GLU A 206 -0.49 -3.11 -10.25
C GLU A 206 -1.24 -4.21 -9.47
N PHE A 207 -1.85 -5.16 -10.18
CA PHE A 207 -2.54 -6.30 -9.56
C PHE A 207 -1.54 -7.40 -9.27
N LEU A 208 -1.63 -7.95 -8.07
CA LEU A 208 -0.76 -9.01 -7.57
C LEU A 208 -1.62 -10.15 -7.02
N PHE A 209 -1.08 -11.35 -7.03
CA PHE A 209 -1.78 -12.56 -6.62
C PHE A 209 -1.07 -13.20 -5.44
N LEU A 210 -1.83 -13.67 -4.46
CA LEU A 210 -1.32 -14.34 -3.27
C LEU A 210 -2.19 -15.53 -2.94
N VAL A 211 -1.57 -16.58 -2.38
CA VAL A 211 -2.24 -17.85 -2.11
C VAL A 211 -3.06 -17.74 -0.82
N ALA A 212 -4.35 -17.98 -0.93
CA ALA A 212 -5.28 -18.05 0.20
C ALA A 212 -5.40 -19.47 0.76
N SER A 213 -5.45 -20.45 -0.14
CA SER A 213 -5.58 -21.88 0.14
C SER A 213 -4.95 -22.67 -1.01
N ASP A 214 -4.93 -24.00 -0.92
CA ASP A 214 -4.42 -24.87 -1.99
C ASP A 214 -5.11 -24.65 -3.35
N THR A 215 -6.31 -24.05 -3.37
CA THR A 215 -7.09 -23.82 -4.60
C THR A 215 -7.43 -22.36 -4.86
N ASP A 216 -7.26 -21.47 -3.88
CA ASP A 216 -7.74 -20.09 -3.97
C ASP A 216 -6.61 -19.08 -4.04
N LEU A 217 -6.72 -18.17 -5.00
CA LEU A 217 -5.86 -17.00 -5.13
C LEU A 217 -6.63 -15.75 -4.72
N ILE A 218 -6.02 -14.95 -3.87
CA ILE A 218 -6.45 -13.59 -3.58
C ILE A 218 -5.77 -12.68 -4.59
N GLU A 219 -6.55 -11.81 -5.19
CA GLU A 219 -6.02 -10.70 -5.97
C GLU A 219 -5.98 -9.45 -5.10
N GLY A 220 -4.79 -8.88 -4.95
CA GLY A 220 -4.56 -7.61 -4.28
C GLY A 220 -4.03 -6.56 -5.24
N SER A 221 -4.00 -5.32 -4.80
CA SER A 221 -3.38 -4.21 -5.51
C SER A 221 -2.12 -3.77 -4.78
N PHE A 222 -0.99 -3.74 -5.48
CA PHE A 222 0.26 -3.17 -5.00
C PHE A 222 0.08 -1.68 -4.71
N LYS A 223 0.40 -1.23 -3.51
CA LYS A 223 0.14 0.16 -3.11
C LYS A 223 1.42 0.90 -2.71
N VAL A 224 2.17 0.35 -1.76
CA VAL A 224 3.21 1.09 -1.06
C VAL A 224 4.46 0.21 -0.90
N THR A 225 5.63 0.84 -0.97
CA THR A 225 6.89 0.24 -0.51
C THR A 225 7.32 0.92 0.78
N SER A 226 8.05 0.19 1.61
CA SER A 226 8.55 0.71 2.87
C SER A 226 9.88 0.09 3.25
N PHE A 227 10.60 0.75 4.15
CA PHE A 227 11.67 0.12 4.90
C PHE A 227 11.18 -0.05 6.33
N GLN A 228 11.06 -1.29 6.77
CA GLN A 228 10.60 -1.63 8.10
C GLN A 228 11.76 -2.17 8.92
N ARG A 229 11.88 -1.69 10.16
CA ARG A 229 12.82 -2.22 11.14
C ARG A 229 12.30 -3.56 11.67
N VAL A 230 13.07 -4.60 11.46
CA VAL A 230 12.87 -5.94 12.02
C VAL A 230 14.07 -6.22 12.90
N GLU A 231 13.84 -6.27 14.21
CA GLU A 231 14.91 -6.31 15.21
C GLU A 231 15.83 -5.07 15.07
N GLU A 232 17.09 -5.29 14.67
CA GLU A 232 18.08 -4.24 14.45
C GLU A 232 18.34 -3.94 12.97
N GLN A 233 17.69 -4.66 12.05
CA GLN A 233 17.89 -4.53 10.61
C GLN A 233 16.72 -3.82 9.93
N TRP A 234 17.01 -3.10 8.85
CA TRP A 234 16.00 -2.51 7.99
C TRP A 234 15.78 -3.41 6.79
N VAL A 235 14.53 -3.83 6.59
CA VAL A 235 14.12 -4.74 5.54
C VAL A 235 13.20 -3.99 4.59
N PHE A 236 13.42 -4.12 3.29
CA PHE A 236 12.54 -3.58 2.27
C PHE A 236 11.26 -4.42 2.18
N THR A 237 10.13 -3.74 2.36
CA THR A 237 8.81 -4.34 2.44
C THR A 237 7.85 -3.74 1.43
N ILE A 238 6.85 -4.53 1.06
CA ILE A 238 5.77 -4.15 0.15
C ILE A 238 4.43 -4.25 0.87
N TRP A 239 3.50 -3.38 0.49
CA TRP A 239 2.15 -3.34 1.02
C TRP A 239 1.15 -3.45 -0.11
N LEU A 240 0.25 -4.42 0.07
CA LEU A 240 -0.84 -4.73 -0.85
C LEU A 240 -2.16 -4.45 -0.17
N TYR A 241 -3.11 -3.91 -0.93
CA TYR A 241 -4.50 -3.83 -0.49
C TYR A 241 -5.31 -4.97 -1.11
N MET A 242 -5.95 -5.78 -0.28
CA MET A 242 -6.63 -7.02 -0.72
C MET A 242 -8.12 -6.82 -1.06
N GLY A 243 -8.65 -5.60 -0.89
CA GLY A 243 -10.06 -5.28 -1.13
C GLY A 243 -10.82 -5.02 0.17
N GLN A 244 -11.83 -4.17 0.10
CA GLN A 244 -12.60 -3.77 1.29
C GLN A 244 -13.34 -4.98 1.89
N ASP A 245 -13.18 -5.16 3.21
CA ASP A 245 -13.68 -6.30 3.99
C ASP A 245 -13.04 -7.66 3.63
N SER A 246 -11.90 -7.67 2.93
CA SER A 246 -11.19 -8.90 2.56
C SER A 246 -10.68 -9.68 3.78
N SER A 247 -10.30 -8.99 4.84
CA SER A 247 -9.80 -9.63 6.07
C SER A 247 -10.87 -10.39 6.86
N ASP A 248 -12.16 -10.14 6.58
CA ASP A 248 -13.27 -10.88 7.19
C ASP A 248 -13.52 -12.22 6.50
N THR A 249 -13.03 -12.40 5.27
CA THR A 249 -13.30 -13.58 4.44
C THR A 249 -12.04 -14.37 4.11
N VAL A 250 -10.87 -13.73 4.14
CA VAL A 250 -9.63 -14.37 3.72
C VAL A 250 -8.44 -13.96 4.57
N SER A 251 -7.66 -14.95 5.00
CA SER A 251 -6.36 -14.75 5.64
C SER A 251 -5.28 -15.28 4.73
N PRO A 252 -4.37 -14.45 4.21
CA PRO A 252 -3.28 -14.93 3.38
C PRO A 252 -2.34 -15.84 4.19
N VAL A 253 -1.77 -16.83 3.53
CA VAL A 253 -0.88 -17.79 4.17
C VAL A 253 0.51 -17.16 4.33
N TYR A 254 1.03 -17.12 5.56
CA TYR A 254 2.34 -16.51 5.81
C TYR A 254 3.47 -17.27 5.09
N GLY A 255 4.43 -16.53 4.57
CA GLY A 255 5.56 -17.04 3.79
C GLY A 255 5.22 -17.44 2.35
N THR A 256 3.97 -17.36 1.90
CA THR A 256 3.67 -17.63 0.49
C THR A 256 4.15 -16.51 -0.42
N ALA A 257 4.53 -16.88 -1.63
CA ALA A 257 4.92 -15.93 -2.66
C ALA A 257 3.76 -15.00 -3.04
N ILE A 258 4.13 -13.75 -3.31
CA ILE A 258 3.30 -12.70 -3.89
C ILE A 258 3.70 -12.60 -5.36
N TRP A 259 2.77 -12.89 -6.24
CA TRP A 259 3.01 -13.07 -7.67
C TRP A 259 2.56 -11.85 -8.46
N THR A 260 3.30 -11.52 -9.52
CA THR A 260 2.83 -10.65 -10.58
C THR A 260 1.91 -11.41 -11.52
N SER A 261 1.19 -10.69 -12.39
CA SER A 261 0.40 -11.32 -13.47
C SER A 261 1.24 -12.15 -14.44
N ASP A 262 2.54 -11.88 -14.53
CA ASP A 262 3.47 -12.58 -15.42
C ASP A 262 4.03 -13.87 -14.79
N GLY A 263 3.65 -14.18 -13.54
CA GLY A 263 4.13 -15.36 -12.81
C GLY A 263 5.49 -15.15 -12.13
N ASP A 264 5.96 -13.92 -12.01
CA ASP A 264 7.17 -13.59 -11.23
C ASP A 264 6.85 -13.38 -9.77
N VAL A 265 7.81 -13.63 -8.89
CA VAL A 265 7.67 -13.45 -7.44
C VAL A 265 8.18 -12.07 -7.05
N LEU A 266 7.28 -11.24 -6.54
CA LEU A 266 7.57 -9.89 -6.06
C LEU A 266 8.00 -9.84 -4.60
N GLY A 267 7.63 -10.85 -3.83
CA GLY A 267 7.92 -10.91 -2.41
C GLY A 267 7.19 -12.07 -1.73
N PHE A 268 7.23 -12.07 -0.41
CA PHE A 268 6.61 -13.12 0.41
C PHE A 268 5.74 -12.51 1.49
N VAL A 269 4.54 -13.05 1.68
CA VAL A 269 3.59 -12.60 2.69
C VAL A 269 4.23 -12.69 4.08
N ARG A 270 4.21 -11.59 4.82
CA ARG A 270 4.75 -11.52 6.19
C ARG A 270 3.63 -11.52 7.22
N TYR A 271 2.65 -10.64 7.05
CA TYR A 271 1.47 -10.55 7.90
C TYR A 271 0.35 -9.77 7.19
N ALA A 272 -0.88 -9.96 7.65
CA ALA A 272 -2.04 -9.21 7.18
C ALA A 272 -2.89 -8.81 8.39
N PRO A 273 -2.95 -7.52 8.75
CA PRO A 273 -3.76 -7.06 9.87
C PRO A 273 -5.25 -7.30 9.63
N THR A 274 -5.93 -7.86 10.63
CA THR A 274 -7.38 -8.12 10.60
C THR A 274 -8.21 -7.05 11.28
N VAL A 275 -7.53 -6.12 11.98
CA VAL A 275 -8.11 -4.97 12.66
C VAL A 275 -7.24 -3.74 12.40
N GLY A 276 -7.75 -2.56 12.79
CA GLY A 276 -6.97 -1.33 12.74
C GLY A 276 -6.96 -0.61 11.40
N LEU A 277 -6.03 0.34 11.29
CA LEU A 277 -5.87 1.18 10.10
C LEU A 277 -5.46 0.37 8.87
N MET A 278 -4.64 -0.67 9.09
CA MET A 278 -4.14 -1.55 8.04
C MET A 278 -5.06 -2.77 7.84
N LYS A 279 -6.30 -2.77 8.37
CA LYS A 279 -7.31 -3.79 8.05
C LYS A 279 -7.46 -3.89 6.53
N ASP A 280 -7.53 -5.12 6.01
CA ASP A 280 -7.62 -5.43 4.57
C ASP A 280 -6.32 -5.23 3.76
N TRP A 281 -5.20 -4.95 4.46
CA TRP A 281 -3.87 -4.89 3.84
C TRP A 281 -3.05 -6.14 4.15
N CYS A 282 -2.09 -6.41 3.27
CA CYS A 282 -1.08 -7.43 3.45
C CYS A 282 0.30 -6.79 3.33
N ALA A 283 1.14 -7.01 4.33
CA ALA A 283 2.56 -6.68 4.31
C ALA A 283 3.37 -7.89 3.82
N GLY A 284 4.29 -7.66 2.90
CA GLY A 284 5.24 -8.65 2.41
C GLY A 284 6.68 -8.18 2.54
N ILE A 285 7.61 -9.13 2.64
CA ILE A 285 9.04 -8.87 2.43
C ILE A 285 9.27 -8.83 0.93
N ALA A 286 9.90 -7.76 0.43
CA ALA A 286 10.16 -7.60 -0.99
C ALA A 286 11.19 -8.63 -1.49
N ALA A 287 11.06 -9.07 -2.74
CA ALA A 287 12.02 -10.00 -3.35
C ALA A 287 13.43 -9.38 -3.49
N ASP A 288 13.54 -8.05 -3.52
CA ASP A 288 14.81 -7.29 -3.55
C ASP A 288 15.77 -7.77 -2.43
N GLU A 289 15.24 -8.07 -1.24
CA GLU A 289 16.00 -8.59 -0.10
C GLU A 289 16.68 -9.95 -0.37
N PHE A 290 16.22 -10.69 -1.37
CA PHE A 290 16.75 -12.00 -1.76
C PHE A 290 17.54 -11.93 -3.07
N ILE A 291 17.27 -10.95 -3.93
CA ILE A 291 18.01 -10.70 -5.17
C ILE A 291 19.40 -10.15 -4.85
N ASP A 292 19.49 -9.20 -3.90
CA ASP A 292 20.73 -8.47 -3.61
C ASP A 292 21.63 -9.14 -2.55
N ARG A 293 21.18 -10.26 -1.96
CA ARG A 293 21.92 -10.95 -0.88
C ARG A 293 23.12 -11.79 -1.33
N GLU A 294 23.35 -11.97 -2.63
CA GLU A 294 24.66 -12.45 -3.11
C GLU A 294 25.77 -11.36 -3.00
N GLY A 295 25.42 -10.10 -2.69
CA GLY A 295 26.37 -8.98 -2.59
C GLY A 295 26.56 -8.34 -1.21
N LEU A 296 25.73 -8.65 -0.21
CA LEU A 296 25.64 -7.90 1.06
C LEU A 296 26.22 -8.62 2.30
N LEU A 297 27.20 -9.51 2.13
CA LEU A 297 28.03 -10.02 3.24
C LEU A 297 29.09 -9.02 3.74
N HIS A 298 29.13 -7.80 3.19
CA HIS A 298 30.02 -6.75 3.67
C HIS A 298 29.27 -5.45 3.85
N ASN A 299 28.84 -5.18 5.08
CA ASN A 299 29.09 -3.94 5.83
C ASN A 299 28.17 -3.90 7.07
N TYR A 300 28.74 -4.32 8.20
CA TYR A 300 28.27 -4.01 9.55
C TYR A 300 28.50 -2.52 9.85
#